data_AF-A0A5C8B7G2-F1
#
_entry.id   AF-A0A5C8B7G2-F1
#
_cell.length_a   1.000
_cell.length_b   1.000
_cell.length_c   1.000
_cell.angle_alpha   90.00
_cell.angle_beta   90.00
_cell.angle_gamma   90.00
#
_symmetry.space_group_name_H-M   'P 1'
#
loop_
_entity.id
_entity.type
_entity.pdbx_description
1 polymer ?
#
loop_
_entity_poly.entity_id
_entity_poly.type
_entity_poly.pdbx_seq_one_letter_code
_entity_poly.pdbx_strand_id
1 'polypeptide(L)'
;MKMLQSLSLEVQQKLRLQFPELQAVREMENHTMGRAAISVFDHWLSNESEWHLLDCFDGPERRERDQKFQNHWELLFNATEIYTVRYRGRWPHKSRPVLKKYIDKNRFLQQCRFDPRKAPKQFVLIPEYDSILVASWDDINVCFFNSRERAEPVFSLARQSGLHLLEFDAGE
;
A
#
# COMPACT_ATOMS: atom_id res chain seq x y z
N MET A 1 -13.69 -13.87 15.18
CA MET A 1 -13.64 -12.39 15.15
C MET A 1 -13.60 -11.88 13.71
N LYS A 2 -14.27 -10.77 13.41
CA LYS A 2 -14.29 -10.15 12.07
C LYS A 2 -13.07 -9.25 11.90
N MET A 3 -12.39 -9.35 10.76
CA MET A 3 -11.24 -8.49 10.40
C MET A 3 -11.67 -7.14 9.80
N LEU A 4 -12.79 -7.14 9.08
CA LEU A 4 -13.28 -6.00 8.32
C LEU A 4 -14.67 -5.60 8.78
N GLN A 5 -14.88 -4.29 8.88
CA GLN A 5 -16.19 -3.69 9.17
C GLN A 5 -16.77 -3.01 7.93
N SER A 6 -18.09 -3.12 7.75
CA SER A 6 -18.82 -2.29 6.80
C SER A 6 -18.88 -0.85 7.28
N LEU A 7 -18.81 0.10 6.35
CA LEU A 7 -18.87 1.53 6.64
C LEU A 7 -20.31 2.05 6.50
N SER A 8 -20.65 3.12 7.22
CA SER A 8 -21.88 3.88 6.97
C SER A 8 -21.84 4.49 5.56
N LEU A 9 -23.00 4.90 5.03
CA LEU A 9 -23.08 5.56 3.72
C LEU A 9 -22.29 6.88 3.71
N GLU A 10 -22.40 7.66 4.78
CA GLU A 10 -21.70 8.94 4.95
C GLU A 10 -20.16 8.77 4.86
N VAL A 11 -19.60 7.79 5.59
CA VAL A 11 -18.15 7.53 5.55
C VAL A 11 -17.74 7.06 4.15
N GLN A 12 -18.54 6.22 3.49
CA GLN A 12 -18.24 5.81 2.12
C GLN A 12 -18.25 6.97 1.13
N GLN A 13 -19.21 7.90 1.27
CA GLN A 13 -19.28 9.10 0.42
C GLN A 13 -18.08 10.00 0.66
N LYS A 14 -17.71 10.26 1.93
CA LYS A 14 -16.52 11.04 2.28
C LYS A 14 -15.24 10.47 1.65
N LEU A 15 -15.03 9.16 1.77
CA LEU A 15 -13.87 8.49 1.18
C LEU A 15 -13.85 8.56 -0.34
N ARG A 16 -15.01 8.44 -1.00
CA ARG A 16 -15.12 8.55 -2.47
C ARG A 16 -14.84 9.98 -2.95
N LEU A 17 -15.28 10.98 -2.20
CA LEU A 17 -14.99 12.38 -2.51
C LEU A 17 -13.51 12.70 -2.32
N GLN A 18 -12.87 12.12 -1.30
CA GLN A 18 -11.45 12.31 -1.05
C GLN A 18 -10.56 11.56 -2.05
N PHE A 19 -10.98 10.37 -2.50
CA PHE A 19 -10.25 9.55 -3.47
C PHE A 19 -11.08 9.32 -4.73
N PRO A 20 -11.29 10.37 -5.56
CA PRO A 20 -12.09 10.24 -6.79
C PRO A 20 -11.45 9.27 -7.80
N GLU A 21 -10.12 9.22 -7.85
CA GLU A 21 -9.33 8.36 -8.74
C GLU A 21 -9.02 6.97 -8.14
N LEU A 22 -9.68 6.60 -7.04
CA LEU A 22 -9.49 5.32 -6.35
C LEU A 22 -9.55 4.11 -7.29
N GLN A 23 -10.50 4.13 -8.23
CA GLN A 23 -10.67 3.04 -9.19
C GLN A 23 -9.51 3.00 -10.19
N ALA A 24 -9.11 4.14 -10.74
CA ALA A 24 -7.98 4.23 -11.66
C ALA A 24 -6.69 3.72 -11.01
N VAL A 25 -6.39 4.14 -9.77
CA VAL A 25 -5.23 3.63 -9.00
C VAL A 25 -5.32 2.12 -8.78
N ARG A 26 -6.51 1.59 -8.50
CA ARG A 26 -6.73 0.15 -8.27
C ARG A 26 -6.56 -0.69 -9.53
N GLU A 27 -6.95 -0.14 -10.67
CA GLU A 27 -6.95 -0.80 -11.98
C GLU A 27 -5.66 -0.49 -12.77
N MET A 28 -4.73 0.27 -12.16
CA MET A 28 -3.48 0.72 -12.77
C MET A 28 -3.72 1.52 -14.06
N GLU A 29 -4.83 2.26 -14.11
CA GLU A 29 -5.15 3.20 -15.18
C GLU A 29 -4.51 4.57 -14.93
N ASN A 30 -4.55 5.44 -15.93
CA ASN A 30 -4.05 6.81 -15.83
C ASN A 30 -4.79 7.58 -14.71
N HIS A 31 -4.03 8.27 -13.87
CA HIS A 31 -4.55 9.10 -12.77
C HIS A 31 -3.63 10.32 -12.57
N THR A 32 -4.12 11.31 -11.83
CA THR A 32 -3.40 12.55 -11.53
C THR A 32 -2.72 12.55 -10.15
N MET A 33 -3.01 11.58 -9.29
CA MET A 33 -2.36 11.45 -7.98
C MET A 33 -0.83 11.37 -8.08
N GLY A 34 -0.13 12.07 -7.20
CA GLY A 34 1.31 11.91 -7.00
C GLY A 34 1.64 10.50 -6.51
N ARG A 35 2.86 10.03 -6.76
CA ARG A 35 3.30 8.70 -6.35
C ARG A 35 4.75 8.69 -5.88
N ALA A 36 5.04 7.86 -4.88
CA ALA A 36 6.39 7.55 -4.44
C ALA A 36 6.48 6.07 -4.04
N ALA A 37 7.62 5.45 -4.31
CA ALA A 37 7.89 4.07 -3.95
C ALA A 37 8.57 4.00 -2.59
N ILE A 38 8.12 3.06 -1.76
CA ILE A 38 8.68 2.73 -0.46
C ILE A 38 9.36 1.39 -0.61
N SER A 39 10.69 1.37 -0.51
CA SER A 39 11.52 0.26 -0.94
C SER A 39 12.51 -0.18 0.14
N VAL A 40 12.97 -1.42 0.05
CA VAL A 40 14.15 -1.88 0.81
C VAL A 40 15.46 -1.38 0.20
N PHE A 41 15.44 -0.96 -1.06
CA PHE A 41 16.56 -0.38 -1.80
C PHE A 41 16.55 1.13 -1.69
N ASP A 42 17.72 1.75 -1.53
CA ASP A 42 17.90 3.20 -1.42
C ASP A 42 17.94 3.93 -2.77
N HIS A 43 17.89 3.19 -3.87
CA HIS A 43 17.79 3.69 -5.24
C HIS A 43 17.04 2.68 -6.14
N TRP A 44 16.69 3.11 -7.35
CA TRP A 44 16.16 2.22 -8.38
C TRP A 44 17.27 1.32 -8.93
N LEU A 45 17.03 0.00 -8.99
CA LEU A 45 17.97 -0.99 -9.53
C LEU A 45 18.01 -0.94 -11.08
N SER A 46 18.50 0.16 -11.63
CA SER A 46 18.57 0.38 -13.09
C SER A 46 19.76 -0.31 -13.76
N ASN A 47 20.76 -0.72 -12.98
CA ASN A 47 21.92 -1.46 -13.47
C ASN A 47 21.68 -2.96 -13.40
N GLU A 48 21.82 -3.66 -14.53
CA GLU A 48 21.66 -5.12 -14.62
C GLU A 48 22.57 -5.88 -13.64
N SER A 49 23.74 -5.33 -13.33
CA SER A 49 24.65 -5.94 -12.36
C SER A 49 24.05 -6.06 -10.96
N GLU A 50 23.01 -5.29 -10.64
CA GLU A 50 22.34 -5.23 -9.34
C GLU A 50 21.06 -6.08 -9.30
N TRP A 51 20.62 -6.64 -10.42
CA TRP A 51 19.38 -7.42 -10.49
C TRP A 51 19.40 -8.67 -9.61
N HIS A 52 20.59 -9.20 -9.31
CA HIS A 52 20.76 -10.30 -8.35
C HIS A 52 20.21 -9.96 -6.95
N LEU A 53 20.07 -8.68 -6.59
CA LEU A 53 19.47 -8.24 -5.33
C LEU A 53 17.94 -8.50 -5.27
N LEU A 54 17.31 -8.73 -6.41
CA LEU A 54 15.90 -9.15 -6.51
C LEU A 54 15.72 -10.64 -6.17
N ASP A 55 16.77 -11.45 -6.30
CA ASP A 55 16.75 -12.90 -6.02
C ASP A 55 16.82 -13.20 -4.50
N CYS A 56 16.03 -12.48 -3.70
CA CYS A 56 15.96 -12.60 -2.25
C CYS A 56 14.66 -13.29 -1.83
N PHE A 57 14.62 -14.62 -1.93
CA PHE A 57 13.42 -15.41 -1.66
C PHE A 57 13.34 -15.97 -0.23
N ASP A 58 14.47 -16.19 0.43
CA ASP A 58 14.56 -16.75 1.78
C ASP A 58 15.81 -16.27 2.55
N GLY A 59 16.09 -16.90 3.69
CA GLY A 59 17.28 -16.58 4.49
C GLY A 59 17.16 -15.36 5.40
N PRO A 60 18.27 -14.94 6.04
CA PRO A 60 18.29 -13.81 6.97
C PRO A 60 17.88 -12.49 6.32
N GLU A 61 18.38 -12.20 5.12
CA GLU A 61 18.09 -10.95 4.42
C GLU A 61 16.61 -10.80 4.09
N ARG A 62 15.96 -11.86 3.58
CA ARG A 62 14.51 -11.87 3.34
C ARG A 62 13.72 -11.56 4.62
N ARG A 63 14.11 -12.16 5.75
CA ARG A 63 13.46 -11.91 7.05
C ARG A 63 13.62 -10.46 7.49
N GLU A 64 14.79 -9.86 7.27
CA GLU A 64 15.02 -8.44 7.57
C GLU A 64 14.16 -7.54 6.69
N ARG A 65 14.12 -7.77 5.38
CA ARG A 65 13.26 -7.04 4.44
C ARG A 65 11.78 -7.16 4.80
N ASP A 66 11.31 -8.36 5.13
CA ASP A 66 9.94 -8.61 5.61
C ASP A 66 9.63 -7.86 6.89
N GLN A 67 10.57 -7.84 7.84
CA GLN A 67 10.41 -7.15 9.11
C GLN A 67 10.27 -5.64 8.91
N LYS A 68 11.04 -5.04 8.00
CA LYS A 68 10.93 -3.60 7.66
C LYS A 68 9.52 -3.26 7.19
N PHE A 69 8.97 -4.02 6.24
CA PHE A 69 7.61 -3.79 5.76
C PHE A 69 6.55 -4.09 6.82
N GLN A 70 6.71 -5.16 7.59
CA GLN A 70 5.79 -5.50 8.66
C GLN A 70 5.73 -4.39 9.72
N ASN A 71 6.88 -3.81 10.09
CA ASN A 71 6.97 -2.66 10.98
C ASN A 71 6.24 -1.45 10.42
N HIS A 72 6.43 -1.16 9.12
CA HIS A 72 5.76 -0.02 8.48
C HIS A 72 4.23 -0.16 8.50
N TRP A 73 3.72 -1.34 8.14
CA TRP A 73 2.29 -1.64 8.22
C TRP A 73 1.75 -1.54 9.65
N GLU A 74 2.51 -2.02 10.63
CA GLU A 74 2.14 -1.94 12.04
C GLU A 74 2.07 -0.49 12.54
N LEU A 75 3.07 0.32 12.22
CA LEU A 75 3.09 1.74 12.57
C LEU A 75 1.90 2.49 11.96
N LEU A 76 1.61 2.25 10.68
CA LEU A 76 0.44 2.85 10.02
C LEU A 76 -0.87 2.45 10.70
N PHE A 77 -1.04 1.17 11.02
CA PHE A 77 -2.25 0.70 11.69
C PHE A 77 -2.43 1.32 13.09
N ASN A 78 -1.34 1.53 13.81
CA ASN A 78 -1.39 2.14 15.14
C ASN A 78 -1.65 3.65 15.07
N ALA A 79 -1.17 4.32 14.02
CA ALA A 79 -1.21 5.77 13.89
C ALA A 79 -2.56 6.28 13.33
N THR A 80 -3.24 5.50 12.50
CA THR A 80 -4.43 5.99 11.78
C THR A 80 -5.40 4.86 11.42
N GLU A 81 -6.61 5.24 11.02
CA GLU A 81 -7.61 4.30 10.54
C GLU A 81 -7.29 3.82 9.12
N ILE A 82 -7.22 2.50 8.97
CA ILE A 82 -6.87 1.83 7.71
C ILE A 82 -8.13 1.29 7.04
N TYR A 83 -8.32 1.68 5.78
CA TYR A 83 -9.44 1.25 4.95
C TYR A 83 -8.96 0.41 3.76
N THR A 84 -9.84 -0.32 3.11
CA THR A 84 -9.53 -1.11 1.90
C THR A 84 -10.73 -1.21 0.97
N VAL A 85 -10.46 -1.59 -0.28
CA VAL A 85 -11.48 -1.91 -1.27
C VAL A 85 -11.65 -3.42 -1.36
N ARG A 86 -12.91 -3.89 -1.34
CA ARG A 86 -13.29 -5.27 -1.65
C ARG A 86 -14.34 -5.27 -2.74
N TYR A 87 -14.30 -6.24 -3.63
CA TYR A 87 -15.36 -6.42 -4.62
C TYR A 87 -16.46 -7.31 -4.04
N ARG A 88 -17.72 -6.93 -4.29
CA ARG A 88 -18.89 -7.79 -4.10
C ARG A 88 -19.54 -8.06 -5.45
N GLY A 89 -20.15 -9.23 -5.58
CA GLY A 89 -20.83 -9.66 -6.81
C GLY A 89 -19.95 -10.56 -7.68
N ARG A 90 -20.54 -11.09 -8.75
CA ARG A 90 -19.87 -12.02 -9.67
C ARG A 90 -19.01 -11.24 -10.65
N TRP A 91 -17.71 -11.52 -10.66
CA TRP A 91 -16.77 -10.99 -11.66
C TRP A 91 -17.11 -11.56 -13.06
N PRO A 92 -16.93 -10.81 -14.16
CA PRO A 92 -16.56 -9.38 -14.20
C PRO A 92 -17.77 -8.44 -14.06
N HIS A 93 -18.93 -8.83 -14.58
CA HIS A 93 -20.04 -7.91 -14.88
C HIS A 93 -20.81 -7.33 -13.68
N LYS A 94 -20.75 -7.96 -12.50
CA LYS A 94 -21.51 -7.52 -11.31
C LYS A 94 -20.60 -7.11 -10.15
N SER A 95 -19.29 -7.02 -10.39
CA SER A 95 -18.36 -6.64 -9.34
C SER A 95 -18.53 -5.16 -9.02
N ARG A 96 -18.80 -4.83 -7.75
CA ARG A 96 -18.88 -3.46 -7.26
C ARG A 96 -17.85 -3.26 -6.15
N PRO A 97 -17.01 -2.21 -6.21
CA PRO A 97 -16.09 -1.90 -5.14
C PRO A 97 -16.85 -1.42 -3.90
N VAL A 98 -16.55 -2.04 -2.78
CA VAL A 98 -17.10 -1.75 -1.46
C VAL A 98 -15.95 -1.42 -0.53
N LEU A 99 -16.04 -0.27 0.10
CA LEU A 99 -15.06 0.18 1.09
C LEU A 99 -15.30 -0.53 2.43
N LYS A 100 -14.21 -0.90 3.09
CA LYS A 100 -14.19 -1.56 4.39
C LYS A 100 -13.11 -0.94 5.27
N LYS A 101 -13.33 -0.93 6.58
CA LYS A 101 -12.31 -0.58 7.59
C LYS A 101 -11.72 -1.84 8.18
N TYR A 102 -10.40 -1.86 8.37
CA TYR A 102 -9.76 -2.89 9.19
C TYR A 102 -9.98 -2.58 10.68
N ILE A 103 -10.37 -3.60 11.44
CA ILE A 103 -10.64 -3.49 12.89
C ILE A 103 -9.85 -4.50 13.73
N ASP A 104 -8.99 -5.29 13.09
CA ASP A 104 -8.16 -6.32 13.74
C ASP A 104 -6.73 -6.21 13.19
N LYS A 105 -5.83 -5.69 14.03
CA LYS A 105 -4.42 -5.46 13.70
C LYS A 105 -3.71 -6.75 13.30
N ASN A 106 -3.88 -7.81 14.07
CA ASN A 106 -3.17 -9.07 13.85
C ASN A 106 -3.56 -9.69 12.50
N ARG A 107 -4.85 -9.65 12.16
CA ARG A 107 -5.32 -10.13 10.87
C ARG A 107 -4.91 -9.23 9.72
N PHE A 108 -4.92 -7.91 9.92
CA PHE A 108 -4.39 -6.96 8.95
C PHE A 108 -2.91 -7.26 8.64
N LEU A 109 -2.06 -7.34 9.66
CA LEU A 109 -0.64 -7.65 9.50
C LEU A 109 -0.41 -9.01 8.84
N GLN A 110 -1.24 -10.01 9.16
CA GLN A 110 -1.19 -11.31 8.48
C GLN A 110 -1.45 -11.20 6.97
N GLN A 111 -2.33 -10.29 6.52
CA GLN A 111 -2.57 -10.05 5.08
C GLN A 111 -1.44 -9.29 4.41
N CYS A 112 -0.69 -8.49 5.15
CA CYS A 112 0.44 -7.71 4.65
C CYS A 112 1.74 -8.51 4.54
N ARG A 113 1.79 -9.75 5.06
CA ARG A 113 3.00 -10.60 4.97
C ARG A 113 3.34 -10.91 3.52
N PHE A 114 4.63 -10.81 3.21
CA PHE A 114 5.18 -11.26 1.95
C PHE A 114 4.92 -12.77 1.76
N ASP A 115 4.53 -13.15 0.54
CA ASP A 115 4.43 -14.54 0.11
C ASP A 115 4.88 -14.61 -1.35
N PRO A 116 6.06 -15.16 -1.66
CA PRO A 116 6.61 -15.14 -3.01
C PRO A 116 5.75 -15.92 -4.02
N ARG A 117 4.79 -16.72 -3.53
CA ARG A 117 3.87 -17.52 -4.35
C ARG A 117 2.59 -16.78 -4.72
N LYS A 118 2.40 -15.56 -4.21
CA LYS A 118 1.16 -14.80 -4.40
C LYS A 118 1.48 -13.40 -4.86
N ALA A 119 0.71 -12.93 -5.84
CA ALA A 119 0.72 -11.52 -6.19
C ALA A 119 0.41 -10.67 -4.95
N PRO A 120 1.11 -9.53 -4.76
CA PRO A 120 0.78 -8.53 -3.76
C PRO A 120 -0.70 -8.13 -3.86
N LYS A 121 -1.42 -8.14 -2.74
CA LYS A 121 -2.87 -7.85 -2.72
C LYS A 121 -3.25 -6.63 -1.91
N GLN A 122 -2.31 -6.12 -1.12
CA GLN A 122 -2.61 -5.11 -0.13
C GLN A 122 -2.87 -3.78 -0.83
N PHE A 123 -4.01 -3.19 -0.50
CA PHE A 123 -4.45 -1.91 -1.03
C PHE A 123 -5.22 -1.23 0.06
N VAL A 124 -4.63 -0.16 0.56
CA VAL A 124 -5.04 0.52 1.77
C VAL A 124 -5.32 1.97 1.44
N LEU A 125 -6.46 2.49 1.90
CA LEU A 125 -6.70 3.93 1.93
C LEU A 125 -6.38 4.44 3.32
N ILE A 126 -5.72 5.59 3.38
CA ILE A 126 -5.24 6.25 4.59
C ILE A 126 -5.75 7.69 4.56
N PRO A 127 -7.03 7.94 4.92
CA PRO A 127 -7.70 9.21 4.69
C PRO A 127 -7.05 10.37 5.46
N GLU A 128 -6.53 10.09 6.65
CA GLU A 128 -5.84 11.09 7.47
C GLU A 128 -4.63 11.68 6.74
N TYR A 129 -3.88 10.83 6.02
CA TYR A 129 -2.67 11.19 5.27
C TYR A 129 -2.93 11.37 3.77
N ASP A 130 -4.20 11.45 3.36
CA ASP A 130 -4.60 11.68 1.97
C ASP A 130 -3.95 10.74 0.94
N SER A 131 -3.75 9.49 1.35
CA SER A 131 -2.89 8.54 0.65
C SER A 131 -3.57 7.19 0.41
N ILE A 132 -3.14 6.51 -0.65
CA ILE A 132 -3.43 5.11 -0.96
C ILE A 132 -2.09 4.36 -0.98
N LEU A 133 -1.95 3.35 -0.13
CA LEU A 133 -0.74 2.53 -0.08
C LEU A 133 -1.03 1.15 -0.66
N VAL A 134 -0.25 0.77 -1.67
CA VAL A 134 -0.42 -0.45 -2.44
C VAL A 134 0.84 -1.29 -2.34
N ALA A 135 0.71 -2.56 -1.97
CA ALA A 135 1.83 -3.48 -2.08
C ALA A 135 2.08 -3.82 -3.54
N SER A 136 3.34 -3.76 -3.96
CA SER A 136 3.81 -4.10 -5.30
C SER A 136 4.86 -5.21 -5.24
N TRP A 137 5.38 -5.57 -6.39
CA TRP A 137 6.48 -6.52 -6.54
C TRP A 137 7.81 -5.94 -6.08
N ASP A 138 8.85 -6.77 -6.08
CA ASP A 138 10.25 -6.35 -5.94
C ASP A 138 10.57 -5.58 -4.67
N ASP A 139 9.93 -5.98 -3.55
CA ASP A 139 10.10 -5.31 -2.25
C ASP A 139 9.78 -3.81 -2.30
N ILE A 140 8.72 -3.46 -3.02
CA ILE A 140 8.22 -2.09 -3.12
C ILE A 140 6.75 -2.02 -2.70
N ASN A 141 6.42 -1.03 -1.88
CA ASN A 141 5.05 -0.51 -1.76
C ASN A 141 4.97 0.83 -2.49
N VAL A 142 3.89 1.07 -3.25
CA VAL A 142 3.66 2.36 -3.90
C VAL A 142 2.64 3.16 -3.09
N CYS A 143 3.03 4.36 -2.69
CA CYS A 143 2.16 5.32 -2.04
C CYS A 143 1.68 6.35 -3.06
N PHE A 144 0.39 6.34 -3.36
CA PHE A 144 -0.29 7.37 -4.14
C PHE A 144 -0.86 8.42 -3.20
N PHE A 145 -0.81 9.70 -3.56
CA PHE A 145 -1.27 10.78 -2.69
C PHE A 145 -1.82 11.97 -3.47
N ASN A 146 -2.83 12.64 -2.90
CA ASN A 146 -3.34 13.90 -3.45
C ASN A 146 -2.46 15.10 -3.06
N SER A 147 -1.81 15.03 -1.89
CA SER A 147 -0.89 16.07 -1.38
C SER A 147 0.35 15.42 -0.79
N ARG A 148 1.51 15.85 -1.29
CA ARG A 148 2.81 15.33 -0.83
C ARG A 148 3.04 15.63 0.66
N GLU A 149 2.71 16.85 1.07
CA GLU A 149 2.83 17.29 2.47
C GLU A 149 1.97 16.42 3.39
N ARG A 150 0.74 16.12 2.99
CA ARG A 150 -0.16 15.27 3.78
C ARG A 150 0.26 13.81 3.81
N ALA A 151 0.99 13.34 2.80
CA ALA A 151 1.51 11.98 2.72
C ALA A 151 2.81 11.79 3.53
N GLU A 152 3.48 12.87 3.95
CA GLU A 152 4.75 12.79 4.68
C GLU A 152 4.73 11.88 5.92
N PRO A 153 3.65 11.80 6.72
CA PRO A 153 3.56 10.82 7.80
C PRO A 153 3.73 9.37 7.33
N VAL A 154 3.23 8.99 6.15
CA VAL A 154 3.43 7.65 5.57
C VAL A 154 4.92 7.38 5.32
N PHE A 155 5.63 8.37 4.78
CA PHE A 155 7.05 8.28 4.46
C PHE A 155 7.94 8.31 5.69
N SER A 156 7.62 9.17 6.66
CA SER A 156 8.33 9.23 7.94
C SER A 156 8.23 7.89 8.70
N LEU A 157 7.05 7.26 8.73
CA LEU A 157 6.89 5.92 9.32
C LEU A 157 7.63 4.84 8.52
N ALA A 158 7.75 4.99 7.20
CA ALA A 158 8.56 4.08 6.38
C ALA A 158 10.05 4.19 6.72
N ARG A 159 10.59 5.42 6.80
CA ARG A 159 11.98 5.67 7.21
C ARG A 159 12.26 5.15 8.63
N GLN A 160 11.33 5.34 9.56
CA GLN A 160 11.42 4.77 10.91
C GLN A 160 11.51 3.23 10.89
N SER A 161 10.93 2.60 9.86
CA SER A 161 10.98 1.15 9.67
C SER A 161 12.22 0.67 8.92
N GLY A 162 13.16 1.57 8.58
CA GLY A 162 14.36 1.25 7.81
C GLY A 162 14.13 1.05 6.31
N LEU A 163 13.02 1.58 5.79
CA LEU A 163 12.70 1.62 4.36
C LEU A 163 13.13 2.96 3.76
N HIS A 164 13.36 2.95 2.46
CA HIS A 164 13.74 4.10 1.67
C HIS A 164 12.58 4.61 0.84
N LEU A 165 12.66 5.89 0.49
CA LEU A 165 11.70 6.54 -0.38
C LEU A 165 12.35 6.82 -1.72
N LEU A 166 11.76 6.27 -2.78
CA LEU A 166 12.17 6.48 -4.16
C LEU A 166 11.10 7.33 -4.83
N GLU A 167 11.48 8.53 -5.26
CA GLU A 167 10.58 9.34 -6.07
C GLU A 167 10.48 8.70 -7.46
N PHE A 168 9.28 8.68 -8.02
CA PHE A 168 9.14 8.42 -9.45
C PHE A 168 9.58 9.71 -10.14
N ASP A 169 10.46 9.59 -11.13
CA ASP A 169 10.89 10.75 -11.90
C ASP A 169 9.67 11.50 -12.44
N ALA A 170 9.70 12.82 -12.29
CA ALA A 170 8.73 13.69 -12.93
C ALA A 170 9.12 13.79 -14.42
N GLY A 171 8.78 12.77 -15.21
CA GLY A 171 8.97 12.74 -16.67
C GLY A 171 9.07 11.31 -17.18
N GLU A 172 8.42 10.93 -18.28
CA GLU A 172 7.94 11.71 -19.43
C GLU A 172 6.41 11.79 -19.57
#